data_AF-A0A3S0U6E9-F1
#
_entry.id   AF-A0A3S0U6E9-F1
#
_cell.length_a   1.000
_cell.length_b   1.000
_cell.length_c   1.000
_cell.angle_alpha   90.00
_cell.angle_beta   90.00
_cell.angle_gamma   90.00
#
_symmetry.space_group_name_H-M   'P 1'
#
loop_
_entity.id
_entity.type
_entity.pdbx_description
1 polymer ?
#
loop_
_entity_poly.entity_id
_entity_poly.type
_entity_poly.pdbx_seq_one_letter_code
_entity_poly.pdbx_strand_id
1 'polypeptide(L)' 'MTLTVKLENAYSDGHCSESVETVAVEPVDDVEKLWEQLHEFTGDGHGADDDLGYCYTITVLEAPGRPELVGLSNEWVGA' A
#
# COMPACT_ATOMS: atom_id res chain seq x y z
N MET A 1 -13.59 -2.60 -7.25
CA MET A 1 -13.26 -1.30 -7.86
C MET A 1 -11.77 -1.26 -8.19
N THR A 2 -11.36 -0.43 -9.13
CA THR A 2 -9.94 -0.26 -9.49
C THR A 2 -9.41 1.03 -8.89
N LEU A 3 -8.23 1.00 -8.29
CA LEU A 3 -7.54 2.17 -7.73
C LEU A 3 -6.17 2.29 -8.37
N THR A 4 -5.73 3.51 -8.69
CA THR A 4 -4.32 3.80 -8.94
C THR A 4 -3.69 4.22 -7.62
N VAL A 5 -2.67 3.49 -7.17
CA VAL A 5 -2.00 3.71 -5.89
C VAL A 5 -0.50 3.90 -6.09
N LYS A 6 0.11 4.73 -5.25
CA LYS A 6 1.55 4.79 -5.05
C LYS A 6 1.91 3.87 -3.89
N LEU A 7 2.91 3.02 -4.08
CA LEU A 7 3.46 2.14 -3.06
C LEU A 7 4.88 2.61 -2.73
N GLU A 8 5.19 2.73 -1.45
CA GLU A 8 6.52 3.09 -0.96
C GLU A 8 6.92 2.09 0.12
N ASN A 9 8.07 1.45 -0.06
CA ASN A 9 8.61 0.50 0.91
C ASN A 9 9.96 1.02 1.41
N ALA A 10 10.17 0.93 2.72
CA ALA A 10 11.45 1.17 3.36
C ALA A 10 11.76 0.02 4.32
N TYR A 11 13.00 -0.41 4.34
CA TYR A 11 13.48 -1.51 5.17
C TYR A 11 14.61 -1.06 6.08
N SER A 12 14.76 -1.76 7.21
CA SER A 12 15.73 -1.44 8.25
C SER A 12 17.20 -1.54 7.82
N ASP A 13 17.49 -2.26 6.74
CA ASP A 13 18.80 -2.36 6.10
C ASP A 13 19.14 -1.15 5.22
N GLY A 14 18.19 -0.22 5.07
CA GLY A 14 18.32 0.99 4.26
C GLY A 14 17.86 0.83 2.81
N HIS A 15 17.34 -0.34 2.42
CA HIS A 15 16.70 -0.49 1.11
C HIS A 15 15.36 0.25 1.07
N CYS A 16 15.11 0.92 -0.06
CA CYS A 16 13.84 1.60 -0.32
C CYS A 16 13.40 1.35 -1.76
N SER A 17 12.09 1.21 -1.98
CA SER A 17 11.49 1.11 -3.30
C SER A 17 10.20 1.92 -3.42
N GLU A 18 9.88 2.33 -4.64
CA GLU A 18 8.67 3.09 -4.97
C GLU A 18 8.08 2.58 -6.29
N SER A 19 6.77 2.39 -6.34
CA SER A 19 6.03 2.04 -7.54
C SER A 19 4.67 2.75 -7.61
N VAL A 20 4.09 2.82 -8.81
CA VAL A 20 2.70 3.24 -9.03
C VAL A 20 1.99 2.12 -9.76
N GLU A 21 0.89 1.63 -9.19
CA GLU A 21 0.20 0.44 -9.67
C GLU A 21 -1.31 0.65 -9.71
N THR A 22 -1.96 0.01 -10.67
CA THR A 22 -3.42 -0.07 -10.72
C THR A 22 -3.86 -1.41 -10.13
N VAL A 23 -4.53 -1.35 -8.98
CA VAL A 23 -4.95 -2.52 -8.20
C VAL A 23 -6.46 -2.69 -8.24
N ALA A 24 -6.92 -3.94 -8.17
CA ALA A 24 -8.34 -4.26 -8.06
C ALA A 24 -8.64 -4.72 -6.63
N VAL A 25 -9.56 -4.01 -5.98
CA VAL A 25 -10.03 -4.30 -4.61
C VAL A 25 -11.53 -4.51 -4.61
N GLU A 26 -12.06 -5.26 -3.64
CA GLU A 26 -13.49 -5.38 -3.44
C GLU A 26 -14.10 -4.05 -2.98
N PRO A 27 -15.33 -3.69 -3.40
CA PRO A 27 -16.02 -2.55 -2.84
C PRO A 27 -16.26 -2.76 -1.34
N VAL A 28 -15.84 -1.80 -0.53
CA VAL A 28 -16.00 -1.82 0.93
C VAL A 28 -16.63 -0.53 1.42
N ASP A 29 -17.48 -0.62 2.44
CA ASP A 29 -18.11 0.54 3.06
C ASP A 29 -17.21 1.19 4.13
N ASP A 30 -16.12 0.52 4.50
CA ASP A 30 -15.20 0.90 5.57
C ASP A 30 -13.79 1.08 5.00
N VAL A 31 -13.13 2.17 5.40
CA VAL A 31 -11.77 2.50 4.96
C VAL A 31 -10.75 1.55 5.59
N GLU A 32 -10.99 1.03 6.79
CA GLU A 32 -10.05 0.08 7.42
C GLU A 32 -9.97 -1.22 6.63
N LYS A 33 -11.11 -1.73 6.15
CA LYS A 33 -11.17 -2.91 5.28
C LYS A 33 -10.56 -2.67 3.90
N LEU A 34 -10.53 -1.42 3.45
CA LEU A 34 -9.82 -1.05 2.22
C LEU A 34 -8.32 -1.16 2.46
N TRP A 35 -7.82 -0.65 3.58
CA TRP A 35 -6.42 -0.74 3.95
C TRP A 35 -5.96 -2.18 4.12
N GLU A 36 -6.75 -3.04 4.78
CA GLU A 36 -6.45 -4.47 4.90
C GLU A 36 -6.21 -5.14 3.53
N GLN A 37 -7.04 -4.85 2.53
CA GLN A 37 -6.85 -5.36 1.17
C GLN A 37 -5.64 -4.73 0.47
N LEU A 38 -5.43 -3.43 0.66
CA LEU A 38 -4.33 -2.72 0.02
C LEU A 38 -2.96 -3.17 0.55
N HIS A 39 -2.89 -3.60 1.81
CA HIS A 39 -1.67 -4.13 2.41
C HIS A 39 -1.10 -5.33 1.63
N GLU A 40 -1.95 -6.15 0.99
CA GLU A 40 -1.51 -7.30 0.17
C GLU A 40 -0.67 -6.91 -1.06
N PHE A 41 -0.72 -5.65 -1.48
CA PHE A 41 0.08 -5.13 -2.59
C PHE A 41 1.39 -4.47 -2.12
N THR A 42 1.61 -4.34 -0.82
CA THR A 42 2.86 -3.76 -0.27
C THR A 42 3.98 -4.79 -0.18
N GLY A 43 5.21 -4.28 -0.03
CA GLY A 43 6.42 -5.10 -0.05
C GLY A 43 6.83 -5.47 -1.46
N ASP A 44 8.14 -5.39 -1.73
CA ASP A 44 8.76 -5.74 -3.01
C ASP A 44 9.53 -7.08 -2.97
N GLY A 45 9.38 -7.82 -1.86
CA GLY A 45 10.04 -9.09 -1.62
C GLY A 45 11.46 -8.99 -1.04
N HIS A 46 11.99 -7.79 -0.84
CA HIS A 46 13.38 -7.58 -0.36
C HIS A 46 13.64 -8.14 1.05
N GLY A 47 12.62 -8.18 1.92
CA GLY A 47 12.70 -8.76 3.28
C GLY A 47 12.07 -10.15 3.42
N ALA A 48 11.88 -10.91 2.33
CA ALA A 48 11.17 -12.19 2.43
C ALA A 48 11.98 -13.32 3.13
N ASP A 49 13.31 -13.25 3.04
CA ASP A 49 14.22 -14.28 3.58
C ASP A 49 14.95 -13.84 4.87
N ASP A 50 14.76 -12.59 5.31
CA ASP A 50 15.38 -11.99 6.48
C ASP A 50 14.33 -11.28 7.35
N ASP A 51 14.47 -11.34 8.67
CA ASP A 51 13.63 -10.63 9.65
C ASP A 51 14.00 -9.13 9.66
N LEU A 52 13.67 -8.45 8.56
CA LEU A 52 13.93 -7.03 8.36
C LEU A 52 12.71 -6.22 8.80
N GLY A 53 12.96 -5.25 9.69
CA GLY A 53 11.97 -4.22 9.98
C GLY A 53 11.54 -3.52 8.70
N TYR A 54 10.24 -3.29 8.54
CA TYR A 54 9.65 -2.65 7.37
C TYR A 54 8.76 -1.47 7.72
N CYS A 55 8.65 -0.54 6.78
CA CYS A 55 7.67 0.53 6.74
C CYS A 55 7.10 0.59 5.31
N TYR A 56 5.83 0.25 5.16
CA TYR A 56 5.11 0.28 3.90
C TYR A 56 4.10 1.42 3.92
N THR A 57 4.08 2.24 2.88
CA THR A 57 3.09 3.31 2.71
C THR A 57 2.37 3.12 1.38
N ILE A 58 1.05 3.23 1.42
CA ILE A 58 0.21 3.32 0.23
C ILE A 58 -0.47 4.68 0.19
N THR A 59 -0.47 5.33 -0.97
CA THR A 59 -1.24 6.54 -1.23
C THR A 59 -2.16 6.34 -2.43
N VAL A 60 -3.45 6.65 -2.31
CA VAL A 60 -4.41 6.57 -3.42
C VAL A 60 -4.26 7.79 -4.33
N LEU A 61 -3.89 7.58 -5.59
CA LEU A 61 -3.73 8.63 -6.60
C LEU A 61 -5.00 8.83 -7.43
N GLU A 62 -5.70 7.75 -7.76
CA GLU A 62 -6.96 7.80 -8.51
C GLU A 62 -7.93 6.74 -8.00
N ALA A 63 -9.19 7.13 -7.85
CA ALA A 63 -10.27 6.25 -7.40
C ALA A 63 -11.58 6.52 -8.18
N PRO A 64 -11.72 5.98 -9.40
CA PRO A 64 -12.94 6.13 -10.19
C PRO A 64 -14.18 5.68 -9.40
N GLY A 65 -15.13 6.61 -9.22
CA GLY A 65 -16.36 6.37 -8.47
C GLY A 65 -16.27 6.62 -6.97
N ARG A 66 -15.09 6.90 -6.42
CA ARG A 66 -14.86 7.26 -5.01
C ARG A 66 -13.79 8.36 -4.85
N PRO A 67 -14.02 9.58 -5.40
CA PRO A 67 -13.04 10.66 -5.36
C PRO A 67 -12.62 11.07 -3.95
N GLU A 68 -13.44 10.76 -2.92
CA GLU A 68 -13.12 10.98 -1.52
C GLU A 68 -11.90 10.19 -1.01
N LEU A 69 -11.49 9.14 -1.74
CA LEU A 69 -10.31 8.34 -1.39
C LEU A 69 -9.00 8.95 -1.91
N VAL A 70 -9.06 9.83 -2.91
CA VAL A 70 -7.86 10.37 -3.55
C VAL A 70 -7.08 11.24 -2.57
N GLY A 71 -5.79 10.95 -2.43
CA GLY A 71 -4.88 11.62 -1.50
C GLY A 71 -4.87 11.01 -0.10
N LEU A 72 -5.71 10.01 0.20
CA LEU A 72 -5.60 9.25 1.44
C LEU A 72 -4.37 8.34 1.37
N SER A 73 -3.72 8.19 2.52
CA SER A 73 -2.59 7.28 2.69
C SER A 73 -2.73 6.47 3.97
N ASN A 74 -2.08 5.30 3.98
CA ASN A 74 -1.92 4.49 5.18
C ASN A 74 -0.51 3.92 5.24
N GLU A 75 0.00 3.76 6.47
CA GLU A 75 1.34 3.25 6.77
C GLU A 75 1.23 1.98 7.63
N TRP A 76 2.03 0.97 7.32
CA TRP A 76 2.22 -0.24 8.10
C TRP A 76 3.67 -0.37 8.51
N VAL A 77 3.92 -0.63 9.79
CA VAL A 77 5.26 -0.88 10.32
C VAL A 77 5.32 -2.24 11.01
N GLY A 78 6.42 -2.95 10.83
CA GLY A 78 6.63 -4.26 11.43
C GLY A 78 8.09 -4.69 11.44
N ALA A 79 8.32 -5.90 11.96
CA ALA A 79 9.54 -6.68 11.89
C ALA A 79 9.11 -8.12 11.60
#